data_AF-A0AAN8F3X1-F1
#
_entry.id   AF-A0AAN8F3X1-F1
#
_cell.length_a   1.000
_cell.length_b   1.000
_cell.length_c   1.000
_cell.angle_alpha   90.00
_cell.angle_beta   90.00
_cell.angle_gamma   90.00
#
_symmetry.space_group_name_H-M   'P 1'
#
loop_
_entity.id
_entity.type
_entity.pdbx_description
1 polymer ?
#
loop_
_entity_poly.entity_id
_entity_poly.type
_entity_poly.pdbx_seq_one_letter_code
_entity_poly.pdbx_strand_id
1 'polypeptide(L)'
;MLSNDFCKRNSMTNFEAVLKRAHNAEVATYEHLAKQPKVKLNIPVVYFANKFAGKNKLKGYILMEYLEDVKQRENFEEFSIEEVKQVLRYKATL
;
A
#
# COMPACT_ATOMS: atom_id res chain seq x y z
N MET A 1 1.71 27.77 20.14
CA MET A 1 1.42 26.33 20.06
C MET A 1 0.50 26.09 18.88
N LEU A 2 0.91 25.26 17.91
CA LEU A 2 -0.01 24.74 16.90
C LEU A 2 -1.05 23.88 17.62
N SER A 3 -2.35 24.11 17.39
CA SER A 3 -3.38 23.26 17.99
C SER A 3 -3.25 21.84 17.45
N ASN A 4 -3.23 20.85 18.35
CA ASN A 4 -3.22 19.45 17.96
C ASN A 4 -4.61 19.05 17.47
N ASP A 5 -4.75 18.97 16.16
CA ASP A 5 -6.02 18.68 15.50
C ASP A 5 -6.22 17.19 15.20
N PHE A 6 -5.27 16.32 15.54
CA PHE A 6 -5.32 14.88 15.22
C PHE A 6 -6.51 14.17 15.88
N CYS A 7 -6.92 14.59 17.09
CA CYS A 7 -8.05 14.00 17.81
C CYS A 7 -9.41 14.61 17.43
N LYS A 8 -9.47 15.59 16.53
CA LYS A 8 -10.75 16.14 16.07
C LYS A 8 -11.46 15.10 15.21
N ARG A 9 -12.78 14.95 15.42
CA ARG A 9 -13.61 13.98 14.68
C ARG A 9 -13.43 14.09 13.17
N ASN A 10 -13.41 15.30 12.61
CA ASN A 10 -13.23 15.50 11.17
C ASN A 10 -11.85 15.03 10.68
N SER A 11 -10.79 15.28 11.44
CA SER A 11 -9.44 14.81 11.14
C SER A 11 -9.38 13.28 11.13
N MET A 12 -9.97 12.63 12.14
CA MET A 12 -10.03 11.17 12.23
C MET A 12 -10.83 10.55 11.07
N THR A 13 -11.99 11.12 10.72
CA THR A 13 -12.80 10.65 9.58
C THR A 13 -12.05 10.77 8.25
N ASN A 14 -11.35 11.90 8.05
CA ASN A 14 -10.55 12.11 6.85
C ASN A 14 -9.37 11.13 6.79
N PHE A 15 -8.70 10.91 7.92
CA PHE A 15 -7.61 9.96 8.03
C PHE A 15 -8.08 8.53 7.72
N GLU A 16 -9.21 8.09 8.28
CA GLU A 16 -9.82 6.80 7.98
C GLU A 16 -10.13 6.65 6.47
N ALA A 17 -10.68 7.70 5.84
CA ALA A 17 -10.95 7.69 4.41
C ALA A 17 -9.67 7.60 3.55
N VAL A 18 -8.57 8.24 3.99
CA VAL A 18 -7.25 8.12 3.34
C VAL A 18 -6.71 6.70 3.51
N LEU A 19 -6.74 6.12 4.71
CA LEU A 19 -6.27 4.77 4.98
C LEU A 19 -7.01 3.73 4.12
N LYS A 20 -8.34 3.82 4.02
CA LYS A 20 -9.13 2.90 3.19
C LYS A 20 -8.80 3.01 1.70
N ARG A 21 -8.56 4.23 1.20
CA ARG A 21 -8.13 4.45 -0.19
C ARG A 21 -6.74 3.90 -0.44
N ALA A 22 -5.80 4.12 0.50
CA ALA A 22 -4.44 3.59 0.43
C ALA A 22 -4.44 2.05 0.39
N HIS A 23 -5.16 1.40 1.31
CA HIS A 23 -5.36 -0.05 1.33
C HIS A 23 -5.91 -0.57 0.00
N ASN A 24 -6.96 0.04 -0.53
CA ASN A 24 -7.55 -0.40 -1.79
C ASN A 24 -6.60 -0.25 -2.98
N ALA A 25 -5.77 0.79 -2.98
CA ALA A 25 -4.73 1.01 -3.98
C ALA A 25 -3.60 -0.03 -3.87
N GLU A 26 -3.23 -0.40 -2.65
CA GLU A 26 -2.25 -1.46 -2.38
C GLU A 26 -2.76 -2.82 -2.88
N VAL A 27 -3.99 -3.20 -2.54
CA VAL A 27 -4.62 -4.44 -3.05
C VAL A 27 -4.63 -4.46 -4.58
N ALA A 28 -5.05 -3.37 -5.22
CA ALA A 28 -5.08 -3.28 -6.69
C ALA A 28 -3.68 -3.38 -7.31
N THR A 29 -2.66 -2.86 -6.62
CA THR A 29 -1.26 -2.93 -7.06
C THR A 29 -0.77 -4.37 -7.04
N TYR A 30 -0.99 -5.11 -5.95
CA TYR A 30 -0.62 -6.53 -5.88
C TYR A 30 -1.39 -7.39 -6.88
N GLU A 31 -2.70 -7.14 -7.07
CA GLU A 31 -3.51 -7.81 -8.11
C GLU A 31 -2.95 -7.58 -9.53
N HIS A 32 -2.40 -6.39 -9.79
CA HIS A 32 -1.76 -6.08 -11.07
C HIS A 32 -0.39 -6.77 -11.19
N LEU A 33 0.47 -6.62 -10.19
CA LEU A 33 1.82 -7.20 -10.18
C LEU A 33 1.80 -8.73 -10.28
N ALA A 34 0.79 -9.39 -9.70
CA ALA A 34 0.60 -10.84 -9.80
C ALA A 34 0.35 -11.33 -11.25
N LYS A 35 -0.11 -10.46 -12.15
CA LYS A 35 -0.33 -10.78 -13.58
C LYS A 35 0.94 -10.63 -14.41
N GLN A 36 1.96 -9.95 -13.89
CA GLN A 36 3.21 -9.73 -14.61
C GLN A 36 4.06 -11.01 -14.59
N PRO A 37 4.96 -11.20 -15.59
CA PRO A 37 5.84 -12.36 -15.61
C PRO A 37 6.72 -12.44 -14.35
N LYS A 38 6.64 -13.56 -13.61
CA LYS A 38 7.33 -13.78 -12.32
C LYS A 38 8.84 -13.53 -12.32
N VAL A 39 9.48 -13.54 -13.50
CA VAL A 39 10.93 -13.59 -13.66
C VAL A 39 11.65 -12.29 -13.24
N LYS A 40 10.96 -11.16 -13.08
CA LYS A 40 11.62 -9.85 -12.93
C LYS A 40 11.38 -9.09 -11.62
N LEU A 41 10.48 -9.58 -10.76
CA LEU A 41 10.05 -8.85 -9.58
C LEU A 41 10.05 -9.76 -8.35
N ASN A 42 10.79 -9.33 -7.32
CA ASN A 42 10.69 -9.92 -6.00
C ASN A 42 9.48 -9.28 -5.28
N ILE A 43 8.30 -9.85 -5.50
CA ILE A 43 7.04 -9.42 -4.88
C ILE A 43 6.55 -10.50 -3.93
N PRO A 44 5.94 -10.12 -2.80
CA PRO A 44 5.39 -11.11 -1.88
C PRO A 44 4.28 -11.92 -2.54
N VAL A 45 4.25 -13.23 -2.29
CA VAL A 45 3.09 -14.06 -2.62
C VAL A 45 1.90 -13.59 -1.78
N VAL A 46 0.86 -13.09 -2.44
CA VAL A 46 -0.40 -12.70 -1.81
C VAL A 46 -1.35 -13.89 -1.81
N TYR A 47 -1.68 -14.40 -0.62
CA TYR A 47 -2.59 -15.54 -0.45
C TYR A 47 -4.05 -15.10 -0.53
N PHE A 48 -4.39 -14.00 0.16
CA PHE A 48 -5.73 -13.44 0.15
C PHE A 48 -5.65 -11.93 0.25
N ALA A 49 -6.46 -11.21 -0.51
CA ALA A 49 -6.61 -9.78 -0.37
C ALA A 49 -8.08 -9.39 -0.61
N ASN A 50 -8.55 -8.39 0.12
CA ASN A 50 -9.88 -7.85 -0.08
C ASN A 50 -9.89 -6.33 0.11
N LYS A 51 -10.59 -5.64 -0.79
CA LYS A 51 -10.77 -4.19 -0.76
C LYS A 51 -11.85 -3.81 0.27
N PHE A 52 -11.70 -2.65 0.88
CA PHE A 52 -12.82 -1.98 1.53
C PHE A 52 -13.90 -1.66 0.50
N ALA A 53 -15.10 -2.23 0.69
CA ALA A 53 -16.28 -1.94 -0.12
C ALA A 53 -17.41 -1.43 0.78
N GLY A 54 -18.32 -0.61 0.23
CA GLY A 54 -19.34 0.10 1.02
C GLY A 54 -20.25 -0.77 1.90
N LYS A 55 -20.44 -2.06 1.52
CA LYS A 55 -21.21 -3.04 2.31
C LYS A 55 -20.40 -3.68 3.46
N ASN A 56 -19.07 -3.59 3.45
CA ASN A 56 -18.19 -4.23 4.42
C ASN A 56 -17.10 -3.25 4.88
N LYS A 57 -17.51 -2.25 5.68
CA LYS A 57 -16.68 -1.10 6.07
C LYS A 57 -15.47 -1.44 6.97
N LEU A 58 -15.43 -2.65 7.55
CA LEU A 58 -14.47 -3.07 8.58
C LEU A 58 -13.54 -4.23 8.16
N LYS A 59 -13.61 -4.73 6.92
CA LYS A 59 -12.92 -5.98 6.53
C LYS A 59 -12.07 -5.86 5.27
N GLY A 60 -11.36 -4.75 5.10
CA GLY A 60 -10.21 -4.75 4.20
C GLY A 60 -9.06 -5.51 4.86
N TYR A 61 -8.44 -6.44 4.13
CA TYR A 61 -7.30 -7.20 4.62
C TYR A 61 -6.38 -7.62 3.47
N ILE A 62 -5.12 -7.86 3.81
CA ILE A 62 -4.14 -8.50 2.95
C ILE A 62 -3.43 -9.56 3.79
N LEU A 63 -3.41 -10.79 3.30
CA LEU A 63 -2.61 -11.89 3.81
C LEU A 63 -1.59 -12.24 2.73
N MET A 64 -0.32 -12.05 3.06
CA MET A 64 0.80 -12.26 2.15
C MET A 64 1.92 -13.01 2.88
N GLU A 65 2.89 -13.50 2.11
CA GLU A 65 4.09 -14.11 2.68
C GLU A 65 4.81 -13.16 3.63
N TYR A 66 5.44 -13.75 4.64
CA TYR A 66 6.34 -13.02 5.50
C TYR A 66 7.65 -12.80 4.74
N LEU A 67 8.09 -11.55 4.66
CA LEU A 67 9.35 -11.19 4.04
C LEU A 67 10.42 -11.05 5.13
N GLU A 68 11.44 -11.88 5.08
CA GLU A 68 12.64 -11.75 5.91
C GLU A 68 13.62 -10.74 5.30
N ASP A 69 14.46 -10.13 6.14
CA ASP A 69 15.50 -9.17 5.75
C ASP A 69 15.02 -7.93 4.96
N VAL A 70 13.75 -7.54 5.15
CA VAL A 70 13.23 -6.29 4.61
C VAL A 70 13.45 -5.12 5.56
N LYS A 71 13.91 -4.00 5.01
CA LYS A 71 13.96 -2.73 5.72
C LYS A 71 12.71 -1.92 5.38
N GLN A 72 11.83 -1.72 6.37
CA GLN A 72 10.78 -0.70 6.25
C GLN A 72 11.46 0.67 6.15
N ARG A 73 11.13 1.42 5.09
CA ARG A 73 11.62 2.78 4.87
C ARG A 73 10.44 3.73 5.02
N GLU A 74 10.66 4.82 5.74
CA GLU A 74 9.65 5.86 5.89
C GLU A 74 9.63 6.77 4.66
N ASN A 75 8.47 7.39 4.36
CA ASN A 75 8.29 8.22 3.16
C ASN A 75 9.17 9.48 3.13
N PHE A 76 9.73 9.89 4.26
CA PHE A 76 10.63 11.05 4.38
C PHE A 76 12.11 10.68 4.26
N GLU A 77 12.42 9.38 4.14
CA GLU A 77 13.79 8.94 3.90
C GLU A 77 14.17 9.11 2.42
N GLU A 78 15.45 9.37 2.17
CA GLU A 78 15.95 9.54 0.81
C GLU A 78 15.99 8.20 0.06
N PHE A 79 15.48 8.22 -1.17
CA PHE A 79 15.57 7.12 -2.12
C PHE A 79 16.47 7.53 -3.28
N SER A 80 17.36 6.64 -3.70
CA SER A 80 18.12 6.82 -4.92
C SER A 80 17.20 6.77 -6.14
N ILE A 81 17.61 7.45 -7.22
CA ILE A 81 16.87 7.43 -8.49
C ILE A 81 16.66 5.98 -8.98
N GLU A 82 17.64 5.10 -8.79
CA GLU A 82 17.56 3.74 -9.30
C GLU A 82 16.56 2.87 -8.52
N GLU A 83 16.45 3.05 -7.21
CA GLU A 83 15.41 2.41 -6.40
C GLU A 83 14.01 2.85 -6.87
N VAL A 84 13.83 4.16 -7.12
CA VAL A 84 12.55 4.71 -7.59
C VAL A 84 12.24 4.24 -9.02
N LYS A 85 13.24 4.19 -9.92
CA LYS A 85 13.04 3.72 -11.30
C LYS A 85 12.55 2.28 -11.35
N GLN A 86 13.03 1.41 -10.47
CA GLN A 86 12.55 0.03 -10.39
C GLN A 86 11.04 0.01 -10.14
N VAL A 87 10.57 0.72 -9.11
CA VAL A 87 9.13 0.80 -8.78
C VAL A 87 8.33 1.43 -9.92
N LEU A 88 8.81 2.53 -10.49
CA LEU A 88 8.12 3.25 -11.56
C LEU A 88 7.95 2.44 -12.85
N ARG A 89 8.94 1.62 -13.23
CA ARG A 89 8.85 0.77 -14.43
C ARG A 89 7.66 -0.20 -14.37
N TYR A 90 7.40 -0.77 -13.20
CA TYR A 90 6.31 -1.72 -13.00
C TYR A 90 4.98 -1.05 -12.65
N LYS A 91 5.02 0.19 -12.19
CA LYS A 91 3.81 1.01 -12.03
C LYS A 91 3.34 1.63 -13.34
N ALA A 92 4.24 1.95 -14.27
CA ALA A 92 3.89 2.50 -15.58
C ALA A 92 3.14 1.51 -16.49
N THR A 93 3.19 0.21 -16.18
CA THR A 93 2.41 -0.84 -16.86
C THR A 93 1.00 -1.03 -16.28
N LEU A 94 0.64 -0.26 -15.23
CA LEU A 94 -0.61 -0.38 -14.47
C LEU A 94 -1.78 0.38 -15.12
#